data_AF-A0AAD7D9A9-F1
#
_entry.id   AF-A0AAD7D9A9-F1
#
_cell.length_a   1.000
_cell.length_b   1.000
_cell.length_c   1.000
_cell.angle_alpha   90.00
_cell.angle_beta   90.00
_cell.angle_gamma   90.00
#
_symmetry.space_group_name_H-M   'P 1'
#
loop_
_entity.id
_entity.type
_entity.pdbx_description
1 polymer ?
#
loop_
_entity_poly.entity_id
_entity_poly.type
_entity_poly.pdbx_seq_one_letter_code
_entity_poly.pdbx_strand_id
1 'polypeptide(L)'
;MSVAELQARIDSLSANILRHKQVLKDLECSKSAAQRQLNAIRDPISSEIFIQCLSTRPRPGSRHAPMILANICTSWTDIALSTPSIWAAVDADKPISDLASLLDIWLSRAGSHALSISLPTNLLGNIPAVVARHAHQLQVLTMYHPHDQDGSTFSAALQHEHNS
;
A
#
# COMPACT_ATOMS: atom_id res chain seq x y z
N MET A 1 44.48 -32.78 5.53
CA MET A 1 43.44 -31.78 5.22
C MET A 1 43.86 -31.06 3.95
N SER A 2 43.14 -31.24 2.85
CA SER A 2 43.52 -30.72 1.53
C SER A 2 43.03 -29.28 1.34
N VAL A 3 43.64 -28.54 0.40
CA VAL A 3 43.18 -27.20 0.00
C VAL A 3 41.72 -27.23 -0.45
N ALA A 4 41.29 -28.30 -1.14
CA ALA A 4 39.91 -28.47 -1.58
C ALA A 4 38.92 -28.62 -0.41
N GLU A 5 39.31 -29.32 0.67
CA GLU A 5 38.47 -29.46 1.87
C GLU A 5 38.29 -28.13 2.59
N LEU A 6 39.35 -27.31 2.67
CA LEU A 6 39.26 -25.96 3.25
C LEU A 6 38.37 -25.05 2.40
N GLN A 7 38.49 -25.13 1.08
CA GLN A 7 37.65 -24.34 0.17
C GLN A 7 36.18 -24.72 0.33
N ALA A 8 35.85 -26.01 0.33
CA ALA A 8 34.48 -26.48 0.55
C ALA A 8 33.90 -26.01 1.90
N ARG A 9 34.74 -25.96 2.94
CA ARG A 9 34.32 -25.45 4.26
C ARG A 9 34.08 -23.94 4.26
N ILE A 10 34.91 -23.15 3.58
CA ILE A 10 34.72 -21.70 3.41
C ILE A 10 33.42 -21.41 2.66
N ASP A 11 33.16 -22.16 1.58
CA ASP A 11 31.96 -21.98 0.76
C ASP A 11 30.69 -22.32 1.58
N SER A 12 30.74 -23.41 2.36
CA SER A 12 29.67 -23.80 3.29
C SER A 12 29.41 -22.72 4.35
N LEU A 13 30.45 -22.18 4.98
CA LEU A 13 30.31 -21.10 5.96
C LEU A 13 29.75 -19.82 5.33
N SER A 14 30.17 -19.47 4.11
CA SER A 14 29.67 -18.31 3.38
C SER A 14 28.18 -18.45 3.06
N ALA A 15 27.76 -19.63 2.60
CA ALA A 15 26.35 -19.93 2.37
C ALA A 15 25.52 -19.84 3.67
N ASN A 16 26.08 -20.31 4.79
CA ASN A 16 25.43 -20.20 6.10
C ASN A 16 25.32 -18.74 6.57
N ILE A 17 26.36 -17.93 6.42
CA ILE A 17 26.32 -16.49 6.75
C ILE A 17 25.24 -15.79 5.94
N LEU A 18 25.17 -16.07 4.64
CA LEU A 18 24.14 -15.49 3.78
C LEU A 18 22.74 -15.88 4.24
N ARG A 19 22.53 -17.15 4.59
CA ARG A 19 21.25 -17.63 5.13
C ARG A 19 20.87 -16.93 6.43
N HIS A 20 21.81 -16.80 7.39
CA HIS A 20 21.54 -16.11 8.65
C HIS A 20 21.23 -14.62 8.44
N LYS A 21 21.92 -13.95 7.50
CA LYS A 21 21.60 -12.57 7.13
C LYS A 21 20.19 -12.43 6.59
N GLN A 22 19.75 -13.36 5.75
CA GLN A 22 18.37 -13.35 5.24
C GLN A 22 17.36 -13.56 6.37
N VAL A 23 17.59 -14.54 7.25
CA VAL A 23 16.72 -14.80 8.41
C VAL A 23 16.64 -13.58 9.32
N LEU A 24 17.75 -12.90 9.61
CA LEU A 24 17.76 -11.68 10.42
C LEU A 24 16.91 -10.58 9.76
N LYS A 25 17.06 -10.37 8.46
CA LYS A 25 16.26 -9.39 7.70
C LYS A 25 14.76 -9.70 7.78
N ASP A 26 14.39 -10.97 7.65
CA ASP A 26 12.99 -11.40 7.72
C ASP A 26 12.42 -11.22 9.14
N LEU A 27 13.20 -11.56 10.18
CA LEU A 27 12.83 -11.36 11.58
C LEU A 27 12.70 -9.89 11.95
N GLU A 28 13.60 -9.02 11.48
CA GLU A 28 13.51 -7.57 11.66
C GLU A 28 12.24 -7.03 11.01
N CYS A 29 11.92 -7.48 9.80
CA CYS A 29 10.68 -7.12 9.11
C CYS A 29 9.44 -7.53 9.94
N SER A 30 9.43 -8.76 10.47
CA SER A 30 8.36 -9.27 11.32
C SER A 30 8.23 -8.48 12.63
N LYS A 31 9.36 -8.13 13.27
CA LYS A 31 9.37 -7.29 14.49
C LYS A 31 8.77 -5.92 14.21
N SER A 32 9.17 -5.27 13.13
CA SER A 32 8.62 -3.97 12.73
C SER A 32 7.12 -4.06 12.40
N ALA A 33 6.64 -5.16 11.83
CA ALA A 33 5.20 -5.37 11.64
C ALA A 33 4.45 -5.50 12.98
N ALA A 34 4.95 -6.33 13.91
CA ALA A 34 4.34 -6.49 15.23
C ALA A 34 4.37 -5.19 16.06
N GLN A 35 5.45 -4.42 15.97
CA GLN A 35 5.58 -3.13 16.65
C GLN A 35 4.53 -2.12 16.17
N ARG A 36 4.28 -2.07 14.85
CA ARG A 36 3.24 -1.24 14.25
C ARG A 36 1.86 -1.59 14.80
N GLN A 37 1.54 -2.88 14.89
CA GLN A 37 0.27 -3.33 15.48
C GLN A 37 0.12 -2.92 16.95
N LEU A 38 1.19 -3.08 17.74
CA LEU A 38 1.18 -2.66 19.14
C LEU A 38 0.94 -1.14 19.28
N ASN A 39 1.52 -0.33 18.40
CA ASN A 39 1.35 1.13 18.42
C ASN A 39 -0.10 1.52 18.09
N ALA A 40 -0.74 0.86 17.13
CA ALA A 40 -2.17 1.08 16.82
C ALA A 40 -3.08 0.84 18.03
N ILE A 41 -2.81 -0.23 18.78
CA ILE A 41 -3.58 -0.60 19.98
C ILE A 41 -3.33 0.37 21.13
N ARG A 42 -2.09 0.84 21.27
CA ARG A 42 -1.69 1.75 22.35
C ARG A 42 -2.23 3.16 22.12
N ASP A 43 -2.33 3.58 20.86
CA ASP A 43 -2.81 4.90 20.48
C ASP A 43 -3.99 4.82 19.47
N PRO A 44 -5.15 4.33 19.94
CA PRO A 44 -6.34 4.24 19.10
C PRO A 44 -6.87 5.63 18.74
N ILE A 45 -6.59 6.65 19.56
CA ILE A 45 -7.05 8.02 19.34
C ILE A 45 -6.33 8.63 18.13
N SER A 46 -5.01 8.48 18.01
CA SER A 46 -4.29 8.95 16.82
C SER A 46 -4.75 8.23 15.55
N SER A 47 -5.03 6.93 15.63
CA SER A 47 -5.57 6.16 14.50
C SER A 47 -6.94 6.70 14.08
N GLU A 48 -7.83 6.98 15.03
CA GLU A 48 -9.14 7.58 14.78
C GLU A 48 -9.01 9.00 14.21
N ILE A 49 -8.13 9.83 14.78
CA ILE A 49 -7.84 11.18 14.24
C ILE A 49 -7.38 11.06 12.78
N PHE A 50 -6.51 10.10 12.46
CA PHE A 50 -6.05 9.93 11.08
C PHE A 50 -7.23 9.62 10.15
N ILE A 51 -8.11 8.69 10.53
CA ILE A 51 -9.32 8.35 9.76
C ILE A 51 -10.20 9.58 9.57
N GLN A 52 -10.46 10.35 10.62
CA GLN A 52 -11.32 11.54 10.59
C GLN A 52 -10.69 12.73 9.84
N CYS A 53 -9.36 12.81 9.80
CA CYS A 53 -8.64 13.85 9.08
C CYS A 53 -8.40 13.53 7.60
N LEU A 54 -8.81 12.35 7.12
CA LEU A 54 -8.75 12.06 5.69
C LEU A 54 -9.81 12.88 4.95
N SER A 55 -9.38 13.47 3.84
CA SER A 55 -10.33 13.94 2.84
C SER A 55 -11.19 12.77 2.35
N THR A 56 -12.46 13.04 2.06
CA THR A 56 -13.38 12.06 1.43
C THR A 56 -12.85 11.51 0.10
N ARG A 57 -11.90 12.21 -0.54
CA ARG A 57 -11.20 11.79 -1.76
C ARG A 57 -9.68 11.95 -1.57
N PRO A 58 -9.01 10.98 -0.92
CA PRO A 58 -7.59 11.07 -0.62
C PRO A 58 -6.77 11.02 -1.89
N ARG A 59 -5.95 12.05 -2.10
CA ARG A 59 -5.12 12.19 -3.30
C ARG A 59 -3.77 11.53 -3.11
N PRO A 60 -3.26 10.76 -4.09
CA PRO A 60 -1.91 10.25 -4.04
C PRO A 60 -0.90 11.41 -4.08
N GLY A 61 0.11 11.37 -3.21
CA GLY A 61 1.23 12.32 -3.21
C GLY A 61 1.79 12.61 -1.83
N SER A 62 3.06 13.02 -1.76
CA SER A 62 3.80 13.21 -0.50
C SER A 62 3.21 14.26 0.44
N ARG A 63 2.43 15.21 -0.10
CA ARG A 63 1.82 16.31 0.66
C ARG A 63 0.35 16.07 1.04
N HIS A 64 -0.21 14.93 0.67
CA HIS A 64 -1.60 14.60 0.93
C HIS A 64 -1.68 13.38 1.86
N ALA A 65 -2.70 13.33 2.70
CA ALA A 65 -2.97 12.16 3.52
C ALA A 65 -3.47 11.00 2.65
N PRO A 66 -3.19 9.75 3.04
CA PRO A 66 -2.36 9.29 4.17
C PRO A 66 -0.84 9.44 4.03
N MET A 67 -0.29 9.74 2.85
CA MET A 67 1.16 9.74 2.64
C MET A 67 1.93 10.77 3.48
N ILE A 68 1.36 11.96 3.71
CA ILE A 68 1.99 12.95 4.59
C ILE A 68 2.08 12.44 6.02
N LEU A 69 1.03 11.77 6.52
CA LEU A 69 0.98 11.17 7.86
C LEU A 69 2.06 10.11 8.02
N ALA A 70 2.26 9.29 6.99
CA ALA A 70 3.28 8.26 6.96
C ALA A 70 4.73 8.78 6.92
N ASN A 71 4.95 10.10 6.75
CA ASN A 71 6.28 10.71 6.59
C ASN A 71 6.62 11.77 7.65
N ILE A 72 5.81 11.94 8.71
CA ILE A 72 6.06 12.98 9.73
C ILE A 72 7.14 12.53 10.74
N CYS A 73 6.89 11.41 11.42
CA CYS A 73 7.81 10.82 12.39
C CYS A 73 7.56 9.30 12.46
N THR A 74 8.47 8.55 13.05
CA THR A 74 8.37 7.08 13.14
C THR A 74 7.07 6.60 13.79
N SER A 75 6.60 7.28 14.84
CA SER A 75 5.33 6.95 15.50
C SER A 75 4.13 7.12 14.54
N TRP A 76 4.06 8.24 13.82
CA TRP A 76 2.99 8.49 12.86
C TRP A 76 3.07 7.57 11.64
N THR A 77 4.28 7.25 11.19
CA THR A 77 4.51 6.21 10.17
C THR A 77 3.95 4.87 10.65
N ASP A 78 4.22 4.47 11.89
CA ASP A 78 3.75 3.21 12.45
C ASP A 78 2.22 3.16 12.56
N ILE A 79 1.59 4.26 12.99
CA ILE A 79 0.14 4.39 13.10
C ILE A 79 -0.51 4.38 11.71
N ALA A 80 0.01 5.17 10.77
CA ALA A 80 -0.50 5.22 9.41
C ALA A 80 -0.41 3.85 8.72
N LEU A 81 0.71 3.14 8.88
CA LEU A 81 0.90 1.81 8.29
C LEU A 81 0.11 0.70 9.00
N SER A 82 -0.29 0.91 10.25
CA SER A 82 -1.11 -0.03 11.03
C SER A 82 -2.61 0.27 10.96
N THR A 83 -3.01 1.28 10.20
CA THR A 83 -4.42 1.66 9.99
C THR A 83 -4.79 1.47 8.52
N PRO A 84 -5.02 0.24 8.02
CA PRO A 84 -5.14 0.00 6.58
C PRO A 84 -6.34 0.71 5.93
N SER A 85 -7.39 1.01 6.71
CA SER A 85 -8.57 1.74 6.24
C SER A 85 -8.24 3.11 5.62
N ILE A 86 -7.19 3.79 6.08
CA ILE A 86 -6.79 5.09 5.53
C ILE A 86 -6.22 5.00 4.11
N TRP A 87 -5.82 3.80 3.67
CA TRP A 87 -5.27 3.50 2.35
C TRP A 87 -6.30 2.89 1.40
N ALA A 88 -7.52 2.62 1.88
CA ALA A 88 -8.55 1.90 1.12
C ALA A 88 -9.18 2.74 0.00
N ALA A 89 -8.95 4.05 -0.04
CA ALA A 89 -9.42 4.93 -1.10
C ALA A 89 -8.27 5.70 -1.74
N VAL A 90 -8.41 6.04 -3.03
CA VAL A 90 -7.48 6.91 -3.76
C VAL A 90 -8.18 7.66 -4.90
N ASP A 91 -7.91 8.96 -5.02
CA ASP A 91 -8.38 9.82 -6.12
C ASP A 91 -7.19 10.44 -6.86
N ALA A 92 -6.82 9.85 -7.99
CA ALA A 92 -5.69 10.25 -8.82
C ALA A 92 -6.12 11.29 -9.87
N ASP A 93 -6.58 12.45 -9.42
CA ASP A 93 -7.16 13.50 -10.28
C ASP A 93 -6.18 14.25 -11.16
N LYS A 94 -4.89 14.14 -10.84
CA LYS A 94 -3.81 14.79 -11.57
C LYS A 94 -2.82 13.75 -12.09
N PRO A 95 -2.15 14.03 -13.21
CA PRO A 95 -1.04 13.21 -13.66
C PRO A 95 0.06 13.21 -12.60
N ILE A 96 0.45 12.00 -12.17
CA ILE A 96 1.51 11.78 -11.19
C ILE A 96 2.59 10.93 -11.86
N SER A 97 3.84 11.35 -11.73
CA SER A 97 4.98 10.54 -12.16
C SER A 97 4.97 9.20 -11.43
N ASP A 98 5.15 8.10 -12.14
CA ASP A 98 5.16 6.74 -11.58
C ASP A 98 3.88 6.38 -10.80
N LEU A 99 2.72 6.84 -11.28
CA LEU A 99 1.42 6.54 -10.68
C LEU A 99 1.22 5.05 -10.39
N ALA A 100 1.69 4.16 -11.27
CA ALA A 100 1.61 2.71 -11.08
C ALA A 100 2.31 2.26 -9.79
N SER A 101 3.55 2.68 -9.58
CA SER A 101 4.34 2.33 -8.40
C SER A 101 3.74 2.92 -7.13
N LEU A 102 3.27 4.17 -7.20
CA LEU A 102 2.63 4.83 -6.07
C LEU A 102 1.33 4.14 -5.68
N LEU A 103 0.49 3.78 -6.66
CA LEU A 103 -0.73 3.02 -6.44
C LEU A 103 -0.42 1.64 -5.88
N ASP A 104 0.58 0.92 -6.40
CA ASP A 104 0.94 -0.40 -5.89
C ASP A 104 1.32 -0.35 -4.40
N ILE A 105 2.13 0.65 -4.01
CA ILE A 105 2.47 0.90 -2.60
C ILE A 105 1.22 1.24 -1.77
N TRP A 106 0.37 2.11 -2.29
CA TRP A 106 -0.83 2.58 -1.60
C TRP A 106 -1.82 1.45 -1.37
N LEU A 107 -2.18 0.72 -2.43
CA LEU A 107 -3.14 -0.38 -2.39
C LEU A 107 -2.60 -1.56 -1.57
N SER A 108 -1.29 -1.83 -1.62
CA SER A 108 -0.67 -2.85 -0.75
C SER A 108 -0.83 -2.55 0.75
N ARG A 109 -0.95 -1.27 1.13
CA ARG A 109 -1.15 -0.86 2.53
C ARG A 109 -2.61 -0.94 2.99
N ALA A 110 -3.57 -1.04 2.07
CA ALA A 110 -4.98 -1.23 2.41
C ALA A 110 -5.27 -2.64 2.97
N GLY A 111 -4.33 -3.58 2.81
CA GLY A 111 -4.44 -4.92 3.38
C GLY A 111 -5.57 -5.70 2.72
N SER A 112 -6.64 -5.98 3.46
CA SER A 112 -7.85 -6.68 2.99
C SER A 112 -9.08 -5.77 2.88
N HIS A 113 -8.90 -4.44 2.99
CA HIS A 113 -10.02 -3.50 2.95
C HIS A 113 -10.55 -3.34 1.53
N ALA A 114 -11.85 -3.09 1.44
CA ALA A 114 -12.51 -2.82 0.18
C ALA A 114 -11.98 -1.52 -0.45
N LEU A 115 -11.47 -1.62 -1.68
CA LEU A 115 -10.78 -0.54 -2.38
C LEU A 115 -11.75 0.31 -3.19
N SER A 116 -11.59 1.64 -3.08
CA SER A 116 -12.27 2.63 -3.90
C SER A 116 -11.25 3.48 -4.67
N ILE A 117 -11.19 3.28 -5.99
CA ILE A 117 -10.22 3.96 -6.86
C ILE A 117 -10.97 4.92 -7.79
N SER A 118 -10.55 6.17 -7.83
CA SER A 118 -11.06 7.22 -8.72
C SER A 118 -9.92 7.77 -9.58
N LEU A 119 -10.08 7.75 -10.91
CA LEU A 119 -9.06 8.25 -11.84
C LEU A 119 -9.64 8.68 -13.19
N PRO A 120 -9.01 9.64 -13.88
CA PRO A 120 -9.43 10.03 -15.21
C PRO A 120 -9.08 8.95 -16.26
N THR A 121 -9.95 8.78 -17.25
CA THR A 121 -9.88 7.69 -18.26
C THR A 121 -8.55 7.63 -19.01
N ASN A 122 -7.89 8.77 -19.23
CA ASN A 122 -6.58 8.84 -19.89
C ASN A 122 -5.44 8.23 -19.06
N LEU A 123 -5.63 8.00 -17.74
CA LEU A 123 -4.62 7.36 -16.89
C LEU A 123 -4.73 5.83 -16.85
N LEU A 124 -5.80 5.24 -17.41
CA LEU A 124 -6.01 3.79 -17.45
C LEU A 124 -4.83 3.03 -18.07
N GLY A 125 -4.19 3.59 -19.10
CA GLY A 125 -3.07 2.93 -19.79
C GLY A 125 -1.86 2.62 -18.90
N ASN A 126 -1.71 3.34 -17.77
CA ASN A 126 -0.53 3.23 -16.91
C ASN A 126 -0.69 2.24 -15.75
N ILE A 127 -1.92 1.82 -15.43
CA ILE A 127 -2.24 1.12 -14.19
C ILE A 127 -3.02 -0.21 -14.33
N PRO A 128 -3.27 -0.84 -15.51
CA PRO A 128 -4.13 -2.03 -15.56
C PRO A 128 -3.57 -3.20 -14.75
N ALA A 129 -2.25 -3.38 -14.77
CA ALA A 129 -1.58 -4.45 -14.03
C ALA A 129 -1.71 -4.29 -12.51
N VAL A 130 -1.66 -3.05 -12.02
CA VAL A 130 -1.80 -2.75 -10.59
C VAL A 130 -3.24 -2.96 -10.14
N VAL A 131 -4.21 -2.45 -10.90
CA VAL A 131 -5.64 -2.68 -10.61
C VAL A 131 -5.97 -4.17 -10.65
N ALA A 132 -5.46 -4.91 -11.63
CA ALA A 132 -5.66 -6.36 -11.74
C ALA A 132 -5.10 -7.13 -10.54
N ARG A 133 -3.91 -6.76 -10.04
CA ARG A 133 -3.29 -7.37 -8.84
C ARG A 133 -4.17 -7.25 -7.60
N HIS A 134 -4.89 -6.13 -7.47
CA HIS A 134 -5.76 -5.84 -6.34
C HIS A 134 -7.26 -6.03 -6.64
N ALA A 135 -7.61 -6.63 -7.78
CA ALA A 135 -9.00 -6.73 -8.25
C ALA A 135 -9.94 -7.42 -7.25
N HIS A 136 -9.43 -8.41 -6.50
CA HIS A 136 -10.20 -9.14 -5.48
C HIS A 136 -10.64 -8.27 -4.28
N GLN A 137 -10.02 -7.10 -4.09
CA GLN A 137 -10.37 -6.13 -3.05
C GLN A 137 -11.13 -4.94 -3.64
N LEU A 138 -11.19 -4.82 -4.98
CA LEU A 138 -11.77 -3.66 -5.65
C LEU A 138 -13.28 -3.65 -5.52
N GLN A 139 -13.80 -2.68 -4.77
CA GLN A 139 -15.24 -2.49 -4.59
C GLN A 139 -15.79 -1.46 -5.59
N VAL A 140 -15.05 -0.35 -5.78
CA VAL A 140 -15.45 0.74 -6.64
C VAL A 140 -14.27 1.16 -7.51
N LEU A 141 -14.50 1.21 -8.83
CA LEU A 141 -13.61 1.84 -9.78
C LEU A 141 -14.39 2.93 -10.52
N THR A 142 -14.14 4.18 -10.15
CA THR A 142 -14.74 5.34 -10.81
C THR A 142 -13.79 5.89 -11.86
N MET A 143 -14.29 6.05 -13.07
CA MET A 143 -13.56 6.63 -14.19
C MET A 143 -14.30 7.87 -14.66
N TYR A 144 -13.57 8.96 -14.87
CA TYR A 144 -14.16 10.22 -15.36
C TYR A 144 -13.35 10.82 -16.50
N HIS A 145 -13.99 11.65 -17.31
CA HIS A 145 -13.28 12.36 -18.37
C HIS A 145 -12.65 13.63 -17.79
N PRO A 146 -11.35 13.91 -17.99
CA PRO A 146 -10.66 15.08 -17.41
C PRO A 146 -11.16 16.45 -17.92
N HIS A 147 -12.20 16.48 -18.76
CA HIS A 147 -12.79 17.69 -19.34
C HIS A 147 -14.29 17.87 -19.02
N ASP A 148 -14.88 17.01 -18.18
CA ASP A 148 -16.23 17.28 -17.67
C ASP A 148 -16.13 18.35 -16.57
N GLN A 149 -16.38 19.61 -16.94
CA GLN A 149 -16.70 20.66 -15.96
C GLN A 149 -18.12 20.51 -15.41
N ASP A 150 -18.92 19.60 -15.96
CA ASP A 150 -20.25 19.27 -15.46
C ASP A 150 -20.19 17.96 -14.68
N GLY A 151 -20.57 18.02 -13.40
CA GLY A 151 -20.39 16.96 -12.40
C GLY A 151 -21.21 15.68 -12.60
N SER A 152 -21.13 15.05 -13.77
CA SER A 152 -21.73 13.75 -14.05
C SER A 152 -20.72 12.64 -13.76
N THR A 153 -20.69 12.17 -12.51
CA THR A 153 -19.84 11.04 -12.10
C THR A 153 -20.49 9.74 -12.57
N PHE A 154 -19.85 9.00 -13.49
CA PHE A 154 -20.28 7.65 -13.85
C PHE A 154 -19.59 6.64 -12.92
N SER A 155 -20.33 6.10 -11.96
CA SER A 155 -19.83 5.07 -11.03
C SER A 155 -20.19 3.69 -11.59
N ALA A 156 -19.19 2.88 -11.94
CA ALA A 156 -19.37 1.46 -12.20
C ALA A 156 -19.06 0.70 -10.89
N ALA A 157 -20.10 0.38 -10.12
CA ALA A 157 -19.98 -0.58 -9.03
C ALA A 157 -19.92 -1.99 -9.62
N LEU A 158 -18.84 -2.73 -9.36
CA LEU A 158 -18.76 -4.14 -9.68
C LEU A 158 -19.59 -4.90 -8.62
N GLN A 159 -20.90 -5.00 -8.83
CA GLN A 159 -21.75 -5.85 -7.99
C GLN A 159 -21.41 -7.33 -8.28
N HIS A 160 -20.83 -8.01 -7.30
CA HIS A 160 -20.81 -9.47 -7.26
C HIS A 160 -22.25 -9.97 -7.06
N GLU A 161 -22.91 -10.39 -8.15
CA GLU A 161 -24.15 -11.16 -8.04
C GLU A 161 -23.82 -12.58 -7.56
N HIS A 162 -24.12 -12.84 -6.29
CA HIS A 162 -24.21 -14.19 -5.75
C HIS A 162 -25.57 -14.75 -6.18
N ASN A 163 -25.54 -15.62 -7.20
CA ASN A 163 -26.72 -16.31 -7.71
C ASN A 163 -27.16 -17.39 -6.69
N SER A 164 -28.42 -17.37 -6.28
CA SER A 164 -29.11 -18.48 -5.61
C SER A 164 -30.33 -18.87 -6.45
#